data_AF-A0A1J3HDD1-F1
#
_entry.id   AF-A0A1J3HDD1-F1
#
_cell.length_a   1.000
_cell.length_b   1.000
_cell.length_c   1.000
_cell.angle_alpha   90.00
_cell.angle_beta   90.00
_cell.angle_gamma   90.00
#
_symmetry.space_group_name_H-M   'P 1'
#
loop_
_entity.id
_entity.type
_entity.pdbx_description
1 polymer ?
#
loop_
_entity_poly.entity_id
_entity_poly.type
_entity_poly.pdbx_seq_one_letter_code
_entity_poly.pdbx_strand_id
1 'polypeptide(L)'
;KKGGERQFNGLVDVYKKTYASDGIAGLYRGFVISCVGIVVYRGLYFGLFDSLKPVVLTGNMKDSFLASFLLGWAVTIGAGLASYPLDTVRRRMMMTSGEATKYKSSIHAFNEIVKKEGYKSLFK
;
A
#
# COMPACT_ATOMS: atom_id res chain seq x y z
N LYS A 1 -5.75 -18.34 -28.32
CA LYS A 1 -6.52 -17.41 -27.45
C LYS A 1 -7.87 -18.06 -27.14
N LYS A 2 -7.97 -18.89 -26.10
CA LYS A 2 -9.28 -19.36 -25.59
C LYS A 2 -9.84 -18.21 -24.73
N GLY A 3 -11.00 -17.66 -25.10
CA GLY A 3 -11.68 -16.62 -24.34
C GLY A 3 -11.94 -17.14 -22.93
N GLY A 4 -11.40 -16.45 -21.93
CA GLY A 4 -11.54 -16.84 -20.53
C GLY A 4 -13.01 -16.80 -20.13
N GLU A 5 -13.55 -17.95 -19.73
CA GLU A 5 -14.83 -17.99 -19.04
C GLU A 5 -14.79 -17.07 -17.83
N ARG A 6 -15.89 -16.33 -17.59
CA ARG A 6 -16.00 -15.45 -16.43
C ARG A 6 -15.81 -16.29 -15.15
N GLN A 7 -14.68 -16.09 -14.46
CA GLN A 7 -14.40 -16.78 -13.19
C GLN A 7 -15.45 -16.45 -12.10
N PHE A 8 -16.12 -15.30 -12.21
CA PHE A 8 -17.14 -14.83 -11.28
C PHE A 8 -18.32 -14.19 -12.01
N ASN A 9 -19.54 -14.54 -11.58
CA ASN A 9 -20.79 -14.04 -12.15
C ASN A 9 -21.32 -12.78 -11.44
N GLY A 10 -20.69 -12.35 -10.35
CA GLY A 10 -21.02 -11.13 -9.60
C GLY A 10 -20.30 -11.05 -8.25
N LEU A 11 -20.45 -9.93 -7.52
CA LEU A 11 -19.81 -9.72 -6.22
C LEU A 11 -20.16 -10.84 -5.22
N VAL A 12 -21.42 -11.26 -5.16
CA VAL A 12 -21.88 -12.33 -4.26
C VAL A 12 -21.22 -13.67 -4.61
N ASP A 13 -20.98 -13.94 -5.90
CA ASP A 13 -20.30 -15.15 -6.37
C ASP A 13 -18.81 -15.13 -6.01
N VAL A 14 -18.16 -13.96 -6.03
CA VAL A 14 -16.80 -13.77 -5.51
C VAL A 14 -16.74 -14.10 -4.02
N TYR A 15 -17.61 -13.49 -3.20
CA TYR A 15 -17.61 -13.74 -1.75
C TYR A 15 -17.84 -15.21 -1.41
N LYS A 16 -18.80 -15.88 -2.07
CA LYS A 16 -19.07 -17.31 -1.84
C LYS A 16 -17.89 -18.18 -2.24
N LYS A 17 -17.31 -17.96 -3.43
CA LYS A 17 -16.17 -18.75 -3.92
C LYS A 17 -14.92 -18.53 -3.07
N THR A 18 -14.61 -17.29 -2.70
CA THR A 18 -13.46 -16.97 -1.83
C THR A 18 -13.64 -17.52 -0.42
N TYR A 19 -14.85 -17.46 0.14
CA TYR A 19 -15.14 -18.05 1.44
C TYR A 19 -15.02 -19.58 1.41
N ALA A 20 -15.50 -20.22 0.34
CA ALA A 20 -15.38 -21.67 0.17
C ALA A 20 -13.94 -22.15 -0.07
N SER A 21 -13.10 -21.36 -0.76
CA SER A 21 -11.72 -21.74 -1.09
C SER A 21 -10.72 -21.43 0.03
N ASP A 22 -10.78 -20.22 0.59
CA ASP A 22 -9.76 -19.65 1.49
C ASP A 22 -10.32 -19.27 2.88
N GLY A 23 -11.62 -19.43 3.10
CA GLY A 23 -12.29 -19.05 4.34
C GLY A 23 -12.22 -17.55 4.66
N ILE A 24 -12.41 -17.20 5.94
CA ILE A 24 -12.34 -15.82 6.45
C ILE A 24 -10.93 -15.23 6.24
N ALA A 25 -9.88 -16.07 6.34
CA ALA A 25 -8.50 -15.66 6.13
C ALA A 25 -8.23 -15.18 4.69
N GLY A 26 -8.95 -15.72 3.70
CA GLY A 26 -8.90 -15.25 2.32
C GLY A 26 -9.42 -13.83 2.14
N LEU A 27 -10.53 -13.50 2.84
CA LEU A 27 -11.15 -12.17 2.77
C LEU A 27 -10.27 -11.09 3.40
N TYR A 28 -9.51 -11.41 4.45
CA TYR A 28 -8.60 -10.48 5.13
C TYR A 28 -7.14 -10.61 4.66
N ARG A 29 -6.88 -11.29 3.54
CA ARG A 29 -5.53 -11.47 3.01
C ARG A 29 -4.93 -10.12 2.63
N GLY A 30 -3.88 -9.73 3.35
CA GLY A 30 -3.21 -8.43 3.18
C GLY A 30 -3.77 -7.30 4.05
N PHE A 31 -4.71 -7.55 4.97
CA PHE A 31 -5.21 -6.53 5.89
C PHE A 31 -4.10 -5.97 6.81
N VAL A 32 -3.27 -6.84 7.39
CA VAL A 32 -2.17 -6.43 8.29
C VAL A 32 -1.18 -5.49 7.59
N ILE A 33 -0.70 -5.83 6.39
CA ILE A 33 0.20 -4.95 5.64
C ILE A 33 -0.49 -3.66 5.19
N SER A 34 -1.80 -3.71 4.93
CA SER A 34 -2.60 -2.52 4.65
C SER A 34 -2.65 -1.55 5.84
N CYS A 35 -2.84 -2.09 7.05
CA CYS A 35 -2.82 -1.32 8.29
C CYS A 35 -1.44 -0.70 8.56
N VAL A 36 -0.36 -1.48 8.41
CA VAL A 36 1.01 -0.96 8.59
C VAL A 36 1.31 0.13 7.54
N GLY A 37 0.96 -0.10 6.28
CA GLY A 37 1.16 0.87 5.20
C GLY A 37 0.44 2.20 5.45
N ILE A 38 -0.82 2.16 5.89
CA ILE A 38 -1.57 3.41 6.17
C ILE A 38 -1.03 4.14 7.41
N VAL A 39 -0.59 3.41 8.44
CA VAL A 39 0.01 4.01 9.64
C VAL A 39 1.33 4.69 9.29
N VAL A 40 2.19 4.06 8.49
CA VAL A 40 3.45 4.68 8.05
C VAL A 40 3.20 5.88 7.16
N TYR A 41 2.29 5.76 6.18
CA TYR A 41 1.95 6.87 5.29
C TYR A 41 1.38 8.07 6.05
N ARG A 42 0.37 7.85 6.90
CA ARG A 42 -0.24 8.94 7.68
C ARG A 42 0.67 9.47 8.78
N GLY A 43 1.44 8.60 9.42
CA GLY A 43 2.42 8.99 10.44
C GLY A 43 3.52 9.88 9.86
N LEU A 44 4.07 9.51 8.69
CA LEU A 44 5.02 10.35 7.99
C LEU A 44 4.38 11.62 7.44
N TYR A 45 3.18 11.54 6.88
CA TYR A 45 2.48 12.71 6.36
C TYR A 45 2.22 13.75 7.46
N PHE A 46 1.55 13.36 8.55
CA PHE A 46 1.28 14.28 9.65
C PHE A 46 2.55 14.68 10.40
N GLY A 47 3.47 13.75 10.65
CA GLY A 47 4.72 14.04 11.34
C GLY A 47 5.60 15.02 10.57
N LEU A 48 5.77 14.84 9.26
CA LEU A 48 6.55 15.77 8.43
C LEU A 48 5.80 17.09 8.22
N PHE A 49 4.48 17.05 8.02
CA PHE A 49 3.69 18.27 7.85
C PHE A 49 3.73 19.13 9.11
N ASP A 50 3.48 18.56 10.29
CA ASP A 50 3.49 19.30 11.55
C ASP A 50 4.89 19.75 11.98
N SER A 51 5.94 19.01 11.59
CA SER A 51 7.33 19.42 11.86
C SER A 51 7.84 20.51 10.91
N LEU A 52 7.44 20.48 9.63
CA LEU A 52 7.90 21.43 8.61
C LEU A 52 7.05 22.70 8.58
N LYS A 53 5.77 22.62 8.95
CA LYS A 53 4.87 23.77 9.04
C LYS A 53 5.46 24.93 9.87
N PRO A 54 5.94 24.75 11.10
CA PRO A 54 6.52 25.85 11.90
C PRO A 54 7.92 26.30 11.44
N VAL A 55 8.59 25.54 10.58
CA VAL A 55 9.92 25.88 10.05
C VAL A 55 9.81 26.71 8.78
N VAL A 56 8.86 26.38 7.90
CA VAL A 56 8.71 26.98 6.57
C VAL A 56 7.64 28.09 6.55
N LEU A 57 6.58 27.98 7.37
CA LEU A 57 5.54 29.00 7.49
C LEU A 57 5.85 29.96 8.64
N THR A 58 6.95 30.71 8.51
CA THR A 58 7.38 31.72 9.47
C THR A 58 7.39 33.10 8.81
N GLY A 59 6.81 34.12 9.45
CA GLY A 59 6.74 35.49 8.93
C GLY A 59 5.66 35.69 7.85
N ASN A 60 5.96 36.46 6.80
CA ASN A 60 5.03 36.87 5.73
C ASN A 60 4.51 35.73 4.83
N MET A 61 5.00 34.49 5.03
CA MET A 61 4.55 33.32 4.27
C MET A 61 3.46 32.50 4.97
N LYS A 62 3.07 32.81 6.21
CA LYS A 62 2.06 32.07 6.98
C LYS A 62 0.72 31.88 6.26
N ASP A 63 0.30 32.88 5.48
CA ASP A 63 -0.98 32.88 4.75
C ASP A 63 -0.80 32.59 3.25
N SER A 64 0.43 32.29 2.79
CA SER A 64 0.68 31.98 1.39
C SER A 64 0.25 30.54 1.08
N PHE A 65 -0.83 30.42 0.30
CA PHE A 65 -1.33 29.13 -0.21
C PHE A 65 -0.23 28.35 -0.96
N LEU A 66 0.63 29.03 -1.73
CA LEU A 66 1.66 28.42 -2.54
C LEU A 66 2.76 27.77 -1.68
N ALA A 67 3.15 28.41 -0.57
CA ALA A 67 4.13 27.85 0.36
C ALA A 67 3.58 26.60 1.07
N SER A 68 2.31 26.63 1.49
CA SER A 68 1.63 25.46 2.08
C SER A 68 1.46 24.32 1.07
N PHE A 69 1.18 24.65 -0.19
CA PHE A 69 1.04 23.67 -1.26
C PHE A 69 2.38 22.98 -1.60
N LEU A 70 3.47 23.73 -1.75
CA LEU A 70 4.80 23.16 -2.02
C LEU A 70 5.30 22.30 -0.87
N LEU A 71 5.03 22.70 0.37
CA LEU A 71 5.37 21.92 1.55
C LEU A 71 4.57 20.61 1.59
N GLY A 72 3.25 20.68 1.36
CA GLY A 72 2.41 19.50 1.23
C GLY A 72 2.87 18.57 0.10
N TRP A 73 3.30 19.13 -1.03
CA TRP A 73 3.81 18.37 -2.17
C TRP A 73 5.13 17.63 -1.83
N ALA A 74 6.09 18.32 -1.22
CA ALA A 74 7.35 17.72 -0.80
C ALA A 74 7.15 16.62 0.26
N VAL A 75 6.27 16.86 1.24
CA VAL A 75 5.90 15.87 2.26
C VAL A 75 5.23 14.65 1.62
N THR A 76 4.33 14.87 0.66
CA THR A 76 3.64 13.77 -0.03
C THR A 76 4.61 12.93 -0.86
N ILE A 77 5.57 13.54 -1.55
CA ILE A 77 6.60 12.83 -2.30
C ILE A 77 7.49 12.01 -1.34
N GLY A 78 7.95 12.62 -0.25
CA GLY A 78 8.81 11.93 0.74
C GLY A 78 8.09 10.77 1.44
N ALA A 79 6.87 11.00 1.92
CA ALA A 79 6.04 9.97 2.55
C ALA A 79 5.66 8.88 1.55
N GLY A 80 5.34 9.25 0.30
CA GLY A 80 5.06 8.33 -0.79
C GLY A 80 6.24 7.40 -1.07
N LEU A 81 7.44 7.95 -1.25
CA LEU A 81 8.66 7.18 -1.48
C LEU A 81 9.01 6.24 -0.31
N ALA A 82 8.86 6.72 0.93
CA ALA A 82 9.12 5.91 2.12
C ALA A 82 8.10 4.77 2.28
N SER A 83 6.84 5.00 1.92
CA SER A 83 5.75 4.01 2.00
C SER A 83 5.71 3.06 0.80
N TYR A 84 6.42 3.37 -0.30
CA TYR A 84 6.38 2.63 -1.56
C TYR A 84 6.71 1.13 -1.43
N PRO A 85 7.73 0.72 -0.66
CA PRO A 85 8.02 -0.71 -0.44
C PRO A 85 6.85 -1.46 0.21
N LEU A 86 6.15 -0.83 1.15
CA LEU A 86 4.99 -1.42 1.83
C LEU A 86 3.80 -1.54 0.88
N ASP A 87 3.61 -0.53 0.01
CA ASP A 87 2.56 -0.56 -1.02
C ASP A 87 2.82 -1.66 -2.06
N THR A 88 4.06 -1.84 -2.50
CA THR A 88 4.45 -2.92 -3.43
C THR A 88 4.18 -4.30 -2.84
N VAL A 89 4.54 -4.52 -1.57
CA VAL A 89 4.27 -5.80 -0.86
C VAL A 89 2.77 -6.02 -0.73
N ARG A 90 2.01 -4.99 -0.33
CA ARG A 90 0.55 -5.05 -0.24
C ARG A 90 -0.08 -5.44 -1.57
N ARG A 91 0.29 -4.74 -2.66
CA ARG A 91 -0.24 -4.99 -4.00
C ARG A 91 0.06 -6.41 -4.45
N ARG A 92 1.30 -6.90 -4.26
CA ARG A 92 1.68 -8.27 -4.61
C ARG A 92 0.94 -9.33 -3.80
N MET A 93 0.72 -9.10 -2.51
CA MET A 93 -0.08 -10.01 -1.68
C MET A 93 -1.54 -10.06 -2.12
N MET A 94 -2.14 -8.92 -2.50
CA MET A 94 -3.54 -8.85 -2.95
C MET A 94 -3.75 -9.43 -4.36
N MET A 95 -2.74 -9.33 -5.23
CA MET A 95 -2.77 -9.86 -6.59
C MET A 95 -2.66 -11.40 -6.67
N THR A 96 -2.58 -12.11 -5.53
CA THR A 96 -2.60 -13.58 -5.47
C THR A 96 -4.04 -14.14 -5.49
N SER A 97 -5.04 -13.32 -5.79
CA SER A 97 -6.44 -13.74 -5.86
C SER A 97 -6.65 -14.71 -7.04
N GLY A 98 -6.80 -16.00 -6.75
CA GLY A 98 -7.08 -17.06 -7.75
C GLY A 98 -5.97 -18.10 -7.96
N GLU A 99 -4.77 -17.91 -7.40
CA GLU A 99 -3.70 -18.92 -7.37
C GLU A 99 -3.46 -19.44 -5.94
N ALA A 100 -2.95 -20.67 -5.81
CA ALA A 100 -2.60 -21.26 -4.51
C ALA A 100 -1.72 -20.31 -3.70
N THR A 101 -2.05 -20.13 -2.42
CA THR A 101 -1.44 -19.19 -1.47
C THR A 101 0.09 -19.13 -1.57
N LYS A 102 0.62 -18.17 -2.35
CA LYS A 102 2.07 -17.96 -2.47
C LYS A 102 2.70 -17.37 -1.21
N TYR A 103 1.93 -16.62 -0.41
CA TYR A 103 2.46 -15.92 0.76
C TYR A 103 1.65 -16.18 2.02
N LYS A 104 2.30 -16.72 3.06
CA LYS A 104 1.70 -17.01 4.37
C LYS A 104 1.62 -15.79 5.31
N SER A 105 2.51 -14.82 5.15
CA SER A 105 2.61 -13.63 6.00
C SER A 105 3.24 -12.47 5.23
N SER A 106 2.99 -11.24 5.66
CA SER A 106 3.55 -10.02 5.06
C SER A 106 5.08 -9.96 5.15
N ILE A 107 5.65 -10.47 6.25
CA ILE A 107 7.11 -10.58 6.42
C ILE A 107 7.69 -11.65 5.50
N HIS A 108 6.97 -12.76 5.31
CA HIS A 108 7.36 -13.81 4.37
C HIS A 108 7.32 -13.28 2.94
N ALA A 109 6.27 -12.55 2.56
CA ALA A 109 6.16 -11.91 1.26
C ALA A 109 7.30 -10.92 1.00
N PHE A 110 7.60 -10.06 1.98
CA PHE A 110 8.71 -9.12 1.87
C PHE A 110 10.06 -9.84 1.66
N ASN A 111 10.39 -10.80 2.52
CA ASN A 111 11.65 -11.55 2.42
C ASN A 111 11.75 -12.33 1.11
N GLU A 112 10.65 -12.89 0.63
CA GLU A 112 10.62 -13.66 -0.60
C GLU A 112 10.72 -12.78 -1.85
N ILE A 113 10.08 -11.60 -1.85
CA ILE A 113 10.24 -10.60 -2.92
C ILE A 113 11.69 -10.11 -2.96
N VAL A 114 12.27 -9.77 -1.80
CA VAL A 114 13.66 -9.31 -1.72
C VAL A 114 14.64 -10.40 -2.16
N LYS A 115 14.43 -11.65 -1.75
CA LYS A 115 15.29 -12.77 -2.15
C LYS A 115 15.18 -13.15 -3.63
N LYS A 116 13.98 -13.08 -4.21
CA LYS A 116 13.74 -13.53 -5.59
C LYS A 116 13.98 -12.43 -6.63
N GLU A 117 13.68 -11.18 -6.31
CA GLU A 117 13.69 -10.08 -7.27
C GLU A 117 14.60 -8.91 -6.88
N GLY A 118 15.13 -8.93 -5.66
CA GLY A 118 16.04 -7.91 -5.14
C GLY A 118 15.33 -6.64 -4.65
N TYR A 119 16.08 -5.82 -3.89
CA TYR A 119 15.58 -4.59 -3.28
C TYR A 119 15.05 -3.55 -4.28
N LYS A 120 15.54 -3.56 -5.52
CA LYS A 120 15.04 -2.67 -6.59
C LYS A 120 13.60 -2.97 -7.00
N SER A 121 13.12 -4.21 -6.82
CA SER A 121 11.74 -4.57 -7.16
C SER A 121 10.70 -3.93 -6.22
N LEU A 122 11.12 -3.54 -5.01
CA LEU A 122 10.23 -2.87 -4.04
C LEU A 122 9.84 -1.44 -4.46
N PHE A 123 10.67 -0.79 -5.28
CA PHE A 123 10.45 0.56 -5.80
C PHE A 123 9.97 0.58 -7.26
N LYS A 124 9.60 -0.58 -7.80
CA LYS A 124 9.17 -0.74 -9.19
C LYS A 124 7.65 -0.72 -9.32
#